data_AF-A0A2V7W087-F1
#
_entry.id   AF-A0A2V7W087-F1
#
_cell.length_a   1.000
_cell.length_b   1.000
_cell.length_c   1.000
_cell.angle_alpha   90.00
_cell.angle_beta   90.00
_cell.angle_gamma   90.00
#
_symmetry.space_group_name_H-M   'P 1'
#
loop_
_entity.id
_entity.type
_entity.pdbx_description
1 polymer ?
#
loop_
_entity_poly.entity_id
_entity_poly.type
_entity_poly.pdbx_seq_one_letter_code
_entity_poly.pdbx_strand_id
1 'polypeptide(L)' 'MVGNELRSRRIRIGCSRDQVAHAIGVDVPTLQAWETDGAPITCPTAVEQVLRKLEAQHDVEDTLRLYTN' A
#
# COMPACT_ATOMS: atom_id res chain seq x y z
N MET A 1 1.66 -4.43 -12.34
CA MET A 1 1.24 -3.31 -11.49
C MET A 1 1.72 -2.01 -12.09
N VAL A 2 0.83 -1.03 -12.22
CA VAL A 2 1.15 0.35 -12.64
C VAL A 2 0.91 1.32 -11.48
N GLY A 3 1.51 2.52 -11.52
CA GLY A 3 1.42 3.52 -10.45
C GLY A 3 0.00 3.83 -9.94
N ASN A 4 -0.95 3.96 -10.86
CA ASN A 4 -2.34 4.24 -10.51
C ASN A 4 -3.03 3.07 -9.78
N GLU A 5 -2.64 1.83 -10.10
CA GLU A 5 -3.13 0.62 -9.43
C GLU A 5 -2.61 0.55 -7.99
N LEU A 6 -1.32 0.86 -7.78
CA LEU A 6 -0.70 0.98 -6.46
C LEU A 6 -1.44 2.02 -5.59
N ARG A 7 -1.67 3.23 -6.14
CA ARG A 7 -2.42 4.28 -5.46
C ARG A 7 -3.82 3.83 -5.06
N SER A 8 -4.53 3.19 -5.99
CA SER A 8 -5.92 2.74 -5.78
C SER A 8 -6.00 1.71 -4.66
N ARG A 9 -5.09 0.72 -4.66
CA ARG A 9 -5.03 -0.29 -3.59
C ARG A 9 -4.67 0.31 -2.26
N ARG A 10 -3.65 1.16 -2.18
CA ARG A 10 -3.27 1.83 -0.93
C ARG A 10 -4.46 2.59 -0.31
N ILE A 11 -5.20 3.36 -1.11
CA ILE A 11 -6.39 4.09 -0.65
C ILE A 11 -7.48 3.13 -0.18
N ARG A 12 -7.72 2.03 -0.91
CA ARG A 12 -8.72 1.02 -0.55
C ARG A 12 -8.43 0.36 0.80
N ILE A 13 -7.16 0.15 1.14
CA ILE A 13 -6.70 -0.43 2.41
C ILE A 13 -6.56 0.65 3.51
N GLY A 14 -6.92 1.91 3.23
CA GLY A 14 -6.82 3.00 4.20
C GLY A 14 -5.39 3.38 4.60
N CYS A 15 -4.37 2.95 3.86
CA CYS A 15 -2.98 3.19 4.21
C CYS A 15 -2.48 4.56 3.72
N SER A 16 -1.70 5.23 4.56
CA SER A 16 -0.94 6.42 4.17
C SER A 16 0.25 6.05 3.28
N ARG A 17 0.78 7.04 2.55
CA ARG A 17 2.02 6.85 1.77
C ARG A 17 3.20 6.50 2.65
N ASP A 18 3.29 7.10 3.84
CA ASP A 18 4.36 6.86 4.80
C ASP A 18 4.39 5.38 5.22
N GLN A 19 3.24 4.82 5.62
CA GLN A 19 3.13 3.40 5.99
C GLN A 19 3.58 2.47 4.86
N VAL A 20 3.15 2.73 3.63
CA VAL A 20 3.51 1.90 2.47
C VAL A 20 4.98 2.06 2.09
N ALA A 21 5.49 3.30 2.07
CA ALA A 21 6.89 3.59 1.75
C ALA A 21 7.84 2.94 2.77
N HIS A 22 7.52 3.08 4.06
CA HIS A 22 8.25 2.43 5.15
C HIS A 22 8.25 0.91 5.02
N ALA A 23 7.08 0.30 4.72
CA ALA A 23 6.97 -1.14 4.57
C ALA A 23 7.71 -1.69 3.33
N ILE A 24 7.81 -0.91 2.26
CA ILE A 24 8.59 -1.25 1.05
C ILE A 24 10.10 -0.99 1.27
N GLY A 25 10.45 -0.06 2.15
CA GLY A 25 11.83 0.38 2.36
C GLY A 25 12.28 1.45 1.36
N VAL A 26 11.38 2.34 0.95
CA VAL A 26 11.68 3.49 0.08
C VAL A 26 11.22 4.79 0.73
N ASP A 27 11.69 5.92 0.21
CA ASP A 27 11.22 7.23 0.68
C ASP A 27 9.83 7.56 0.13
N VAL A 28 9.07 8.36 0.88
CA VAL A 28 7.73 8.83 0.46
C VAL A 28 7.72 9.53 -0.91
N PRO A 29 8.70 10.38 -1.28
CA PRO A 29 8.77 10.96 -2.61
C PRO A 29 8.93 9.91 -3.73
N THR A 30 9.67 8.83 -3.48
CA THR A 30 9.80 7.71 -4.44
C THR A 30 8.46 7.04 -4.67
N LEU A 31 7.72 6.76 -3.60
CA LEU A 31 6.37 6.20 -3.70
C LEU A 31 5.41 7.16 -4.42
N GLN A 32 5.49 8.46 -4.14
CA GLN A 32 4.68 9.46 -4.82
C GLN A 32 4.99 9.50 -6.32
N ALA A 33 6.26 9.50 -6.71
CA ALA A 33 6.66 9.50 -8.12
C ALA A 33 6.15 8.26 -8.86
N TRP A 34 6.14 7.08 -8.21
CA TRP A 34 5.51 5.89 -8.78
C TRP A 34 4.00 6.07 -8.97
N GLU A 35 3.30 6.67 -8.00
CA GLU A 35 1.84 6.84 -8.05
C GLU A 35 1.38 7.92 -9.04
N THR A 36 2.14 9.01 -9.23
CA THR A 36 1.68 10.22 -9.95
C THR A 36 2.49 10.56 -11.19
N ASP A 37 3.79 10.34 -11.17
CA ASP A 37 4.70 10.92 -12.18
C ASP A 37 5.04 9.92 -13.29
N GLY A 38 4.40 8.73 -13.27
CA GLY A 38 4.65 7.67 -14.23
C GLY A 38 6.02 7.02 -14.09
N ALA A 39 6.72 7.27 -12.99
CA ALA A 39 8.02 6.65 -12.74
C ALA A 39 7.84 5.12 -12.62
N PRO A 40 8.75 4.32 -13.21
CA PRO A 40 8.65 2.88 -13.15
C PRO A 40 8.84 2.38 -11.71
N ILE A 41 8.00 1.45 -11.29
CA ILE A 41 8.15 0.74 -10.03
C ILE A 41 9.38 -0.17 -10.17
N THR A 42 10.42 0.09 -9.39
CA THR A 42 11.70 -0.64 -9.47
C THR A 42 11.64 -2.03 -8.85
N CYS A 43 10.69 -2.29 -7.94
CA CYS A 43 10.55 -3.57 -7.24
C CYS A 43 9.08 -4.04 -7.15
N PRO A 44 8.43 -4.36 -8.29
CA PRO A 44 6.98 -4.64 -8.31
C PRO A 44 6.56 -5.83 -7.45
N THR A 45 7.40 -6.86 -7.31
CA THR A 45 7.11 -8.03 -6.47
C THR A 45 7.11 -7.66 -4.97
N ALA A 46 8.07 -6.84 -4.52
CA ALA A 46 8.13 -6.40 -3.13
C ALA A 46 6.91 -5.53 -2.78
N VAL A 47 6.53 -4.63 -3.68
CA VAL A 47 5.31 -3.81 -3.55
C VAL A 47 4.06 -4.70 -3.43
N GLU A 48 3.92 -5.70 -4.30
CA GLU A 48 2.78 -6.63 -4.25
C GLU A 48 2.72 -7.40 -2.93
N GLN A 49 3.85 -7.90 -2.43
CA GLN A 49 3.91 -8.63 -1.15
C GLN A 49 3.52 -7.74 0.03
N VAL A 50 4.01 -6.49 0.04
CA VAL A 50 3.66 -5.52 1.09
C VAL A 50 2.17 -5.20 1.06
N LEU A 51 1.60 -4.90 -0.12
CA LEU A 51 0.17 -4.62 -0.23
C LEU A 51 -0.70 -5.79 0.25
N ARG A 52 -0.35 -7.02 -0.14
CA ARG A 52 -1.06 -8.22 0.34
C ARG A 52 -0.98 -8.39 1.85
N LYS A 53 0.17 -8.10 2.45
CA LYS A 53 0.36 -8.16 3.89
C LYS A 53 -0.50 -7.12 4.61
N LEU A 54 -0.54 -5.89 4.10
CA LEU A 54 -1.37 -4.80 4.66
C LEU A 54 -2.87 -5.09 4.49
N GLU A 55 -3.30 -5.63 3.35
CA GLU A 55 -4.68 -6.10 3.11
C GLU A 55 -5.10 -7.14 4.15
N ALA A 56 -4.25 -8.13 4.41
CA ALA A 56 -4.54 -9.18 5.39
C ALA A 56 -4.61 -8.65 6.83
N GLN A 57 -3.87 -7.57 7.16
CA GLN A 57 -3.92 -6.95 8.49
C GLN A 57 -5.19 -6.11 8.67
N HIS A 58 -5.60 -5.37 7.64
CA HIS A 58 -6.82 -4.55 7.68
C HIS A 58 -8.09 -5.40 7.82
N ASP A 59 -8.16 -6.55 7.15
CA ASP A 59 -9.30 -7.47 7.23
C ASP A 59 -9.54 -8.01 8.66
N VAL A 60 -8.45 -8.25 9.41
CA VAL A 60 -8.52 -8.71 10.81
C VAL A 60 -9.01 -7.59 11.73
N GLU A 61 -8.54 -6.35 11.55
CA GLU A 61 -8.98 -5.21 12.37
C GLU A 61 -10.44 -4.82 12.10
N ASP A 62 -10.90 -4.84 10.85
CA ASP A 62 -12.32 -4.64 10.52
C ASP A 62 -13.21 -5.73 11.11
N THR A 63 -12.77 -6.99 11.02
CA THR A 63 -13.50 -8.12 11.60
C THR A 63 -13.62 -7.98 13.12
N LEU A 64 -12.55 -7.62 13.82
CA LEU A 64 -12.58 -7.41 15.28
C LEU A 64 -13.50 -6.24 15.68
N ARG A 65 -13.57 -5.17 14.88
CA ARG A 65 -14.50 -4.06 15.12
C ARG A 65 -15.97 -4.47 15.03
N LEU A 66 -16.31 -5.44 14.19
CA LEU A 66 -17.69 -5.92 14.01
C LEU A 66 -18.17 -6.82 15.16
N TYR A 67 -17.26 -7.47 15.90
CA TYR A 67 -17.62 -8.41 16.98
C TYR A 67 -17.55 -7.80 18.40
N THR A 68 -17.13 -6.55 18.54
CA THR A 68 -16.94 -5.90 19.86
C THR A 68 -18.03 -4.86 20.18
N ASN A 69 -19.26 -5.04 19.68
CA ASN A 69 -20.40 -4.16 19.94
C ASN A 69 -21.62 -4.95 20.44
#